data_AF-A0A6G4QZT0-F1
#
_entry.id   AF-A0A6G4QZT0-F1
#
_cell.length_a   1.000
_cell.length_b   1.000
_cell.length_c   1.000
_cell.angle_alpha   90.00
_cell.angle_beta   90.00
_cell.angle_gamma   90.00
#
_symmetry.space_group_name_H-M   'P 1'
#
loop_
_entity.id
_entity.type
_entity.pdbx_description
1 polymer ?
#
loop_
_entity_poly.entity_id
_entity_poly.type
_entity_poly.pdbx_seq_one_letter_code
_entity_poly.pdbx_strand_id
1 'polypeptide(L)'
;MLILPALPPISWLEMRRLQRWSHRGGTVDPKVLEALAAIAPDPSFERVSDWRWVAPSVGGIRPMVEVKAFKGATRSAAWGVAIDFVPVMGDAKLSWKRSAQKARLDLHLGPRPSTGTPLPDWCAFRDWDGPGRAARIARKVRKLAAEELAPVTSIEAIVAIFETRGPPIGSPPRSGYTQRDLAWGLCLDALGREAEASTLLARFCQLVELDPGDRVLAKARELARAYGAAEKESAPEPEPRGA
;
A
#
# COMPACT_ATOMS: atom_id res chain seq x y z
N MET A 1 -5.43 -37.26 -19.57
CA MET A 1 -5.61 -36.14 -18.63
C MET A 1 -4.33 -36.05 -17.80
N LEU A 2 -3.40 -35.15 -18.16
CA LEU A 2 -2.12 -35.00 -17.45
C LEU A 2 -2.31 -34.02 -16.30
N ILE A 3 -2.25 -34.53 -15.07
CA ILE A 3 -2.23 -33.71 -13.85
C ILE A 3 -0.81 -33.16 -13.74
N LEU A 4 -0.63 -31.87 -14.03
CA LEU A 4 0.63 -31.19 -13.73
C LEU A 4 0.82 -31.12 -12.21
N PRO A 5 1.98 -31.50 -11.66
CA PRO A 5 2.24 -31.39 -10.23
C PRO A 5 2.22 -29.91 -9.81
N ALA A 6 1.55 -29.63 -8.69
CA ALA A 6 1.61 -28.32 -8.06
C ALA A 6 3.07 -28.00 -7.72
N LEU A 7 3.59 -26.90 -8.27
CA LEU A 7 4.93 -26.43 -7.93
C LEU A 7 5.00 -26.13 -6.42
N PRO A 8 6.09 -26.51 -5.73
CA PRO A 8 6.25 -26.19 -4.32
C PRO A 8 6.28 -24.66 -4.10
N PRO A 9 5.76 -24.17 -2.97
CA PRO A 9 5.75 -22.74 -2.67
C PRO A 9 7.18 -22.21 -2.56
N ILE A 10 7.54 -21.26 -3.42
CA ILE A 10 8.82 -20.54 -3.35
C ILE A 10 8.92 -19.84 -2.00
N SER A 11 10.08 -19.96 -1.35
CA SER A 11 10.33 -19.33 -0.05
C SER A 11 10.36 -17.81 -0.16
N TRP A 12 9.98 -17.10 0.91
CA TRP A 12 10.01 -15.63 0.96
C TRP A 12 11.43 -15.07 0.70
N LEU A 13 12.48 -15.81 1.07
CA LEU A 13 13.88 -15.46 0.79
C LEU A 13 14.23 -15.52 -0.72
N GLU A 14 13.72 -16.52 -1.44
CA GLU A 14 13.96 -16.67 -2.88
C GLU A 14 13.20 -15.63 -3.72
N MET A 15 11.97 -15.28 -3.34
CA MET A 15 11.25 -14.16 -3.97
C MET A 15 11.99 -12.83 -3.82
N ARG A 16 12.62 -12.58 -2.66
CA ARG A 16 13.46 -11.39 -2.47
C ARG A 16 14.73 -11.40 -3.30
N ARG A 17 15.32 -12.56 -3.60
CA ARG A 17 16.45 -12.64 -4.55
C ARG A 17 16.01 -12.20 -5.94
N LEU A 18 14.79 -12.54 -6.37
CA LEU A 18 14.20 -12.10 -7.63
C LEU A 18 13.81 -10.61 -7.63
N GLN A 19 13.27 -10.08 -6.53
CA GLN A 19 12.94 -8.64 -6.40
C GLN A 19 14.19 -7.74 -6.31
N ARG A 20 15.25 -8.16 -5.59
CA ARG A 20 16.53 -7.45 -5.56
C ARG A 20 17.20 -7.41 -6.94
N TRP A 21 16.94 -8.40 -7.80
CA TRP A 21 17.41 -8.41 -9.18
C TRP A 21 16.79 -7.28 -10.04
N SER A 22 15.58 -6.81 -9.72
CA SER A 22 14.90 -5.71 -10.43
C SER A 22 15.49 -4.32 -10.18
N HIS A 23 16.39 -4.17 -9.20
CA HIS A 23 17.08 -2.91 -8.91
C HIS A 23 18.43 -2.77 -9.62
N ARG A 24 18.83 -3.73 -10.46
CA ARG A 24 19.96 -3.61 -11.39
C ARG A 24 19.49 -3.27 -12.82
N GLY A 25 18.51 -2.37 -12.94
CA GLY A 25 18.07 -1.81 -14.23
C GLY A 25 18.89 -0.57 -14.56
N GLY A 26 19.19 -0.36 -15.84
CA GLY A 26 20.03 0.75 -16.33
C GLY A 26 19.56 2.13 -15.87
N THR A 27 20.44 3.13 -16.04
CA THR A 27 20.15 4.53 -15.74
C THR A 27 18.88 4.98 -16.47
N VAL A 28 17.82 5.28 -15.72
CA VAL A 28 16.62 5.88 -16.30
C VAL A 28 16.96 7.29 -16.78
N ASP A 29 16.47 7.64 -17.97
CA ASP A 29 16.61 9.00 -18.53
C ASP A 29 16.13 10.05 -17.50
N PRO A 30 16.97 11.02 -17.10
CA PRO A 30 16.58 12.10 -16.20
C PRO A 30 15.31 12.85 -16.64
N LYS A 31 15.05 12.94 -17.95
CA LYS A 31 13.83 13.57 -18.49
C LYS A 31 12.56 12.78 -18.16
N VAL A 32 12.67 11.46 -18.00
CA VAL A 32 11.56 10.62 -17.54
C VAL A 32 11.26 10.93 -16.07
N LEU A 33 12.29 11.06 -15.23
CA LEU A 33 12.12 11.43 -13.82
C LEU A 33 11.54 12.83 -13.65
N GLU A 34 11.96 13.77 -14.49
CA GLU A 34 11.40 15.13 -14.53
C GLU A 34 9.92 15.10 -14.94
N ALA A 35 9.58 14.37 -16.01
CA ALA A 35 8.19 14.22 -16.45
C ALA A 35 7.28 13.59 -15.38
N LEU A 36 7.82 12.68 -14.57
CA LEU A 36 7.09 12.05 -13.46
C LEU A 36 6.98 12.93 -12.23
N ALA A 37 7.74 14.01 -12.09
CA ALA A 37 7.59 14.92 -10.95
C ALA A 37 6.16 15.49 -10.84
N ALA A 38 5.45 15.61 -11.98
CA ALA A 38 4.06 16.05 -12.06
C ALA A 38 3.02 14.98 -11.67
N ILE A 39 3.43 13.80 -11.22
CA ILE A 39 2.51 12.72 -10.81
C ILE A 39 1.87 12.98 -9.44
N ALA A 40 2.48 13.84 -8.62
CA ALA A 40 1.96 14.27 -7.33
C ALA A 40 0.55 14.88 -7.49
N PRO A 41 -0.47 14.36 -6.76
CA PRO A 41 -1.86 14.84 -6.83
C PRO A 41 -1.98 16.36 -6.63
N ASP A 42 -1.31 16.88 -5.61
CA ASP A 42 -1.33 18.28 -5.20
C ASP A 42 0.03 18.70 -4.59
N PRO A 43 0.26 20.00 -4.33
CA PRO A 43 1.53 20.52 -3.85
C PRO A 43 1.98 20.05 -2.46
N SER A 44 1.10 19.43 -1.65
CA SER A 44 1.48 18.92 -0.33
C SER A 44 2.37 17.68 -0.40
N PHE A 45 2.38 16.97 -1.52
CA PHE A 45 3.17 15.76 -1.69
C PHE A 45 4.67 16.06 -1.81
N GLU A 46 5.46 15.53 -0.89
CA GLU A 46 6.92 15.56 -0.93
C GLU A 46 7.46 14.36 -1.73
N ARG A 47 8.44 14.60 -2.61
CA ARG A 47 9.19 13.53 -3.28
C ARG A 47 10.23 12.93 -2.31
N VAL A 48 9.99 11.71 -1.85
CA VAL A 48 10.87 11.01 -0.88
C VAL A 48 11.85 10.03 -1.54
N SER A 49 11.66 9.74 -2.83
CA SER A 49 12.61 9.01 -3.69
C SER A 49 12.34 9.33 -5.16
N ASP A 50 13.13 8.76 -6.08
CA ASP A 50 12.91 8.96 -7.52
C ASP A 50 11.54 8.53 -8.04
N TRP A 51 10.87 7.66 -7.29
CA TRP A 51 9.67 6.97 -7.72
C TRP A 51 8.55 7.06 -6.69
N ARG A 52 8.66 7.94 -5.68
CA ARG A 52 7.70 7.98 -4.58
C ARG A 52 7.47 9.40 -4.08
N TRP A 53 6.20 9.71 -3.91
CA TRP A 53 5.67 10.94 -3.35
C TRP A 53 4.74 10.63 -2.19
N VAL A 54 4.86 11.39 -1.11
CA VAL A 54 4.12 11.18 0.14
C VAL A 54 3.62 12.52 0.66
N ALA A 55 2.33 12.63 0.95
CA ALA A 55 1.76 13.80 1.60
C ALA A 55 1.95 13.73 3.13
N PRO A 56 1.83 14.86 3.84
CA PRO A 56 1.80 14.90 5.29
C PRO A 56 0.74 13.95 5.87
N SER A 57 0.99 13.48 7.09
CA SER A 57 0.01 12.66 7.82
C SER A 57 -1.10 13.56 8.35
N VAL A 58 -2.35 13.24 8.03
CA VAL A 58 -3.55 13.86 8.61
C VAL A 58 -4.36 12.74 9.24
N GLY A 59 -4.63 12.83 10.55
CA GLY A 59 -5.28 11.74 11.29
C GLY A 59 -4.48 10.43 11.20
N GLY A 60 -3.14 10.48 11.20
CA GLY A 60 -2.33 9.25 11.07
C GLY A 60 -2.39 8.55 9.71
N ILE A 61 -3.04 9.16 8.71
CA ILE A 61 -3.17 8.65 7.34
C ILE A 61 -2.31 9.52 6.41
N ARG A 62 -1.44 8.88 5.63
CA ARG A 62 -0.56 9.52 4.65
C ARG A 62 -0.95 9.10 3.23
N PRO A 63 -1.51 10.01 2.43
CA PRO A 63 -1.65 9.81 0.99
C PRO A 63 -0.29 9.58 0.32
N MET A 64 -0.24 8.66 -0.64
CA MET A 64 0.99 8.28 -1.32
C MET A 64 0.75 7.94 -2.79
N VAL A 65 1.73 8.27 -3.62
CA VAL A 65 1.85 7.82 -5.01
C VAL A 65 3.25 7.26 -5.23
N GLU A 66 3.36 6.10 -5.87
CA GLU A 66 4.66 5.52 -6.24
C GLU A 66 4.64 4.86 -7.61
N VAL A 67 5.80 4.78 -8.25
CA VAL A 67 6.02 4.07 -9.51
C VAL A 67 6.84 2.81 -9.21
N LYS A 68 6.20 1.64 -9.31
CA LYS A 68 6.82 0.34 -9.04
C LYS A 68 7.44 -0.25 -10.29
N ALA A 69 8.60 -0.89 -10.14
CA ALA A 69 9.19 -1.72 -11.19
C ALA A 69 8.59 -3.14 -11.16
N PHE A 70 8.35 -3.69 -12.35
CA PHE A 70 7.85 -5.03 -12.63
C PHE A 70 8.82 -5.78 -13.56
N LYS A 71 8.57 -7.08 -13.77
CA LYS A 71 9.37 -7.91 -14.69
C LYS A 71 9.35 -7.32 -16.10
N GLY A 72 10.49 -7.39 -16.80
CA GLY A 72 10.61 -6.95 -18.20
C GLY A 72 10.71 -5.43 -18.36
N ALA A 73 11.44 -4.75 -17.47
CA ALA A 73 11.68 -3.30 -17.51
C ALA A 73 10.40 -2.45 -17.55
N THR A 74 9.28 -3.00 -17.06
CA THR A 74 7.99 -2.32 -17.01
C THR A 74 7.87 -1.62 -15.67
N ARG A 75 7.41 -0.38 -15.68
CA ARG A 75 7.07 0.42 -14.53
C ARG A 75 5.59 0.71 -14.52
N SER A 76 4.98 0.79 -13.34
CA SER A 76 3.59 1.23 -13.22
C SER A 76 3.37 2.07 -11.97
N ALA A 77 2.58 3.11 -12.14
CA ALA A 77 2.10 3.91 -11.04
C ALA A 77 1.10 3.14 -10.17
N ALA A 78 1.15 3.41 -8.87
CA ALA A 78 0.22 2.95 -7.85
C ALA A 78 0.03 4.08 -6.84
N TRP A 79 -1.15 4.15 -6.22
CA TRP A 79 -1.46 5.12 -5.18
C TRP A 79 -2.36 4.50 -4.11
N GLY A 80 -2.48 5.20 -3.00
CA GLY A 80 -3.27 4.80 -1.85
C GLY A 80 -2.72 5.46 -0.59
N VAL A 81 -2.85 4.80 0.56
CA VAL A 81 -2.45 5.39 1.84
C VAL A 81 -1.49 4.51 2.64
N ALA A 82 -0.63 5.16 3.42
CA ALA A 82 0.05 4.57 4.55
C ALA A 82 -0.59 5.03 5.86
N ILE A 83 -0.57 4.18 6.87
CA ILE A 83 -1.19 4.38 8.17
C ILE A 83 -0.08 4.28 9.22
N ASP A 84 0.00 5.29 10.10
CA ASP A 84 1.14 5.49 11.00
C ASP A 84 1.29 4.38 12.05
N PHE A 85 0.19 3.85 12.57
CA PHE A 85 0.21 2.74 13.52
C PHE A 85 0.47 1.38 12.87
N VAL A 86 0.51 1.29 11.53
CA VAL A 86 0.80 0.04 10.81
C VAL A 86 2.30 -0.10 10.58
N PRO A 87 2.98 -1.12 11.14
CA PRO A 87 4.41 -1.32 10.90
C PRO A 87 4.68 -1.83 9.47
N VAL A 88 5.92 -1.68 9.02
CA VAL A 88 6.42 -2.23 7.75
C VAL A 88 6.99 -3.62 7.97
N MET A 89 6.50 -4.59 7.21
CA MET A 89 7.10 -5.92 7.13
C MET A 89 8.35 -5.88 6.24
N GLY A 90 9.51 -5.86 6.89
CA GLY A 90 10.84 -5.93 6.31
C GLY A 90 11.38 -7.36 6.31
N ASP A 91 12.70 -7.54 6.37
CA ASP A 91 13.35 -8.84 6.25
C ASP A 91 12.93 -9.86 7.35
N ALA A 92 11.80 -10.54 7.16
CA ALA A 92 11.15 -11.38 8.18
C ALA A 92 10.86 -10.66 9.52
N LYS A 93 10.83 -9.31 9.53
CA LYS A 93 10.68 -8.53 10.76
C LYS A 93 9.81 -7.30 10.56
N LEU A 94 9.04 -6.95 11.58
CA LEU A 94 8.29 -5.69 11.61
C LEU A 94 9.19 -4.52 12.02
N SER A 95 8.93 -3.35 11.44
CA SER A 95 9.65 -2.12 11.75
C SER A 95 8.77 -0.88 11.59
N TRP A 96 8.96 0.13 12.42
CA TRP A 96 8.12 1.33 12.44
C TRP A 96 8.36 2.27 11.25
N LYS A 97 7.28 2.90 10.78
CA LYS A 97 7.30 4.00 9.80
C LYS A 97 7.67 5.31 10.51
N ARG A 98 8.95 5.47 10.83
CA ARG A 98 9.41 6.69 11.55
C ARG A 98 9.49 7.94 10.67
N SER A 99 9.35 7.81 9.35
CA SER A 99 9.47 8.93 8.40
C SER A 99 8.69 8.67 7.11
N ALA A 100 8.45 9.74 6.34
CA ALA A 100 7.81 9.65 5.03
C ALA A 100 8.57 8.70 4.07
N GLN A 101 9.90 8.66 4.15
CA GLN A 101 10.74 7.72 3.36
C GLN A 101 10.45 6.23 3.69
N LYS A 102 10.06 5.95 4.92
CA LYS A 102 9.72 4.60 5.39
C LYS A 102 8.25 4.24 5.16
N ALA A 103 7.40 5.20 4.79
CA ALA A 103 6.01 4.94 4.47
C ALA A 103 5.88 3.92 3.32
N ARG A 104 4.88 3.05 3.42
CA ARG A 104 4.55 2.01 2.45
C ARG A 104 3.04 1.96 2.31
N LEU A 105 2.57 1.76 1.09
CA LEU A 105 1.15 1.63 0.79
C LEU A 105 0.57 0.41 1.55
N ASP A 106 -0.22 0.70 2.57
CA ASP A 106 -0.98 -0.29 3.34
C ASP A 106 -2.30 -0.61 2.65
N LEU A 107 -2.92 0.42 2.05
CA LEU A 107 -4.07 0.31 1.17
C LEU A 107 -3.68 0.72 -0.25
N HIS A 108 -3.90 -0.15 -1.22
CA HIS A 108 -3.74 0.15 -2.65
C HIS A 108 -5.08 0.52 -3.29
N LEU A 109 -5.16 1.72 -3.87
CA LEU A 109 -6.32 2.20 -4.62
C LEU A 109 -6.09 2.10 -6.14
N GLY A 110 -4.87 2.34 -6.59
CA GLY A 110 -4.54 2.30 -8.01
C GLY A 110 -4.73 0.93 -8.71
N PRO A 111 -4.50 0.89 -10.03
CA PRO A 111 -4.74 -0.28 -10.87
C PRO A 111 -3.97 -1.47 -10.32
N ARG A 112 -4.71 -2.56 -10.11
CA ARG A 112 -4.17 -3.81 -9.61
C ARG A 112 -3.99 -4.74 -10.80
N PRO A 113 -2.77 -5.21 -11.11
CA PRO A 113 -2.62 -6.29 -12.06
C PRO A 113 -3.29 -7.53 -11.47
N SER A 114 -4.33 -8.04 -12.14
CA SER A 114 -4.79 -9.42 -11.93
C SER A 114 -3.87 -10.37 -12.67
N THR A 115 -3.74 -11.60 -12.16
CA THR A 115 -2.92 -12.62 -12.81
C THR A 115 -3.43 -12.87 -14.23
N GLY A 116 -2.54 -12.70 -15.22
CA GLY A 116 -2.86 -12.87 -16.64
C GLY A 116 -3.43 -11.61 -17.32
N THR A 117 -3.68 -10.52 -16.60
CA THR A 117 -4.15 -9.27 -17.21
C THR A 117 -3.00 -8.25 -17.27
N PRO A 118 -2.69 -7.70 -18.46
CA PRO A 118 -1.69 -6.65 -18.57
C PRO A 118 -2.13 -5.40 -17.80
N LEU A 119 -1.17 -4.68 -17.25
CA LEU A 119 -1.43 -3.38 -16.64
C LEU A 119 -1.98 -2.41 -17.69
N PRO A 120 -2.98 -1.58 -17.34
CA PRO A 120 -3.46 -0.57 -18.26
C PRO A 120 -2.34 0.34 -18.72
N ASP A 121 -2.37 0.66 -20.00
CA ASP A 121 -1.31 1.44 -20.65
C ASP A 121 -1.22 2.86 -20.04
N TRP A 122 -2.34 3.39 -19.54
CA TRP A 122 -2.40 4.70 -18.89
C TRP A 122 -1.70 4.79 -17.53
N CYS A 123 -1.35 3.66 -16.90
CA CYS A 123 -0.59 3.63 -15.65
C CYS A 123 0.81 3.02 -15.79
N ALA A 124 1.12 2.41 -16.92
CA ALA A 124 2.35 1.64 -17.12
C ALA A 124 3.17 2.08 -18.35
N PHE A 125 4.48 2.00 -18.22
CA PHE A 125 5.47 2.31 -19.26
C PHE A 125 6.70 1.43 -19.12
N ARG A 126 7.57 1.38 -20.13
CA ARG A 126 8.85 0.67 -20.10
C ARG A 126 10.01 1.64 -19.88
N ASP A 127 11.15 1.15 -19.39
CA ASP A 127 12.34 1.98 -19.12
C ASP A 127 12.84 2.76 -20.36
N TRP A 128 12.58 2.23 -21.56
CA TRP A 128 12.93 2.88 -22.83
C TRP A 128 11.79 3.71 -23.43
N ASP A 129 10.67 3.87 -22.73
CA ASP A 129 9.64 4.81 -23.15
C ASP A 129 10.14 6.24 -22.91
N GLY A 130 10.01 7.09 -23.92
CA GLY A 130 10.46 8.48 -23.82
C GLY A 130 9.66 9.34 -22.84
N PRO A 131 10.16 10.54 -22.49
CA PRO A 131 9.55 11.44 -21.50
C PRO A 131 8.10 11.82 -21.81
N GLY A 132 7.69 11.83 -23.10
CA GLY A 132 6.31 12.09 -23.49
C GLY A 132 5.31 11.02 -23.02
N ARG A 133 5.72 9.75 -22.91
CA ARG A 133 4.89 8.69 -22.32
C ARG A 133 4.76 8.89 -20.82
N ALA A 134 5.88 9.13 -20.14
CA ALA A 134 5.92 9.40 -18.71
C ALA A 134 5.04 10.60 -18.32
N ALA A 135 5.09 11.71 -19.07
CA ALA A 135 4.26 12.88 -18.83
C ALA A 135 2.75 12.60 -18.99
N ARG A 136 2.35 11.77 -19.97
CA ARG A 136 0.93 11.37 -20.13
C ARG A 136 0.45 10.55 -18.94
N ILE A 137 1.26 9.60 -18.49
CA ILE A 137 0.96 8.77 -17.32
C ILE A 137 0.88 9.65 -16.08
N ALA A 138 1.85 10.54 -15.86
CA ALA A 138 1.88 11.45 -14.72
C ALA A 138 0.57 12.26 -14.62
N ARG A 139 0.11 12.87 -15.73
CA ARG A 139 -1.16 13.63 -15.76
C ARG A 139 -2.37 12.76 -15.44
N LYS A 140 -2.46 11.57 -16.03
CA LYS A 140 -3.62 10.69 -15.83
C LYS A 140 -3.67 10.15 -14.40
N VAL A 141 -2.53 9.69 -13.89
CA VAL A 141 -2.39 9.19 -12.52
C VAL A 141 -2.66 10.29 -11.51
N ARG A 142 -2.12 11.49 -11.70
CA ARG A 142 -2.38 12.65 -10.84
C ARG A 142 -3.88 12.86 -10.63
N LYS A 143 -4.65 12.90 -11.73
CA LYS A 143 -6.10 13.08 -11.71
C LYS A 143 -6.79 11.94 -10.95
N LEU A 144 -6.53 10.68 -11.32
CA LEU A 144 -7.19 9.53 -10.71
C LEU A 144 -6.82 9.34 -9.23
N ALA A 145 -5.55 9.57 -8.89
CA ALA A 145 -5.08 9.50 -7.52
C ALA A 145 -5.76 10.57 -6.66
N ALA A 146 -5.89 11.81 -7.15
CA ALA A 146 -6.62 12.86 -6.45
C ALA A 146 -8.09 12.47 -6.19
N GLU A 147 -8.79 11.99 -7.23
CA GLU A 147 -10.20 11.57 -7.14
C GLU A 147 -10.39 10.40 -6.16
N GLU A 148 -9.52 9.40 -6.19
CA GLU A 148 -9.66 8.21 -5.34
C GLU A 148 -9.14 8.41 -3.91
N LEU A 149 -8.17 9.31 -3.69
CA LEU A 149 -7.65 9.61 -2.35
C LEU A 149 -8.53 10.57 -1.56
N ALA A 150 -9.25 11.47 -2.24
CA ALA A 150 -10.13 12.45 -1.61
C ALA A 150 -11.11 11.87 -0.57
N PRO A 151 -11.79 10.72 -0.80
CA PRO A 151 -12.70 10.14 0.21
C PRO A 151 -11.99 9.35 1.33
N VAL A 152 -10.66 9.16 1.27
CA VAL A 152 -9.93 8.31 2.22
C VAL A 152 -9.39 9.15 3.38
N THR A 153 -10.30 9.65 4.20
CA THR A 153 -9.99 10.58 5.30
C THR A 153 -10.09 9.94 6.68
N SER A 154 -10.56 8.70 6.79
CA SER A 154 -10.73 8.01 8.09
C SER A 154 -10.44 6.51 8.00
N ILE A 155 -10.31 5.87 9.17
CA ILE A 155 -10.10 4.42 9.26
C ILE A 155 -11.35 3.65 8.82
N GLU A 156 -12.55 4.17 9.07
CA GLU A 156 -13.82 3.61 8.59
C GLU A 156 -13.85 3.55 7.06
N ALA A 157 -13.46 4.65 6.39
CA ALA A 157 -13.37 4.69 4.94
C ALA A 157 -12.37 3.67 4.40
N ILE A 158 -11.22 3.53 5.07
CA ILE A 158 -10.19 2.53 4.72
C ILE A 158 -10.73 1.10 4.87
N VAL A 159 -11.43 0.79 5.97
CA VAL A 159 -12.02 -0.53 6.20
C VAL A 159 -13.11 -0.85 5.16
N ALA A 160 -13.98 0.10 4.84
CA ALA A 160 -14.99 -0.06 3.79
C ALA A 160 -14.35 -0.37 2.42
N ILE A 161 -13.21 0.25 2.11
CA ILE A 161 -12.47 -0.05 0.88
C ILE A 161 -11.84 -1.44 0.93
N PHE A 162 -11.29 -1.86 2.07
CA PHE A 162 -10.78 -3.24 2.20
C PHE A 162 -11.88 -4.26 1.98
N GLU A 163 -13.06 -4.06 2.58
CA GLU A 163 -14.21 -4.96 2.46
C GLU A 163 -14.73 -5.03 1.02
N THR A 164 -14.91 -3.89 0.36
CA THR A 164 -15.47 -3.82 -1.00
C THR A 164 -14.51 -4.29 -2.08
N ARG A 165 -13.21 -3.99 -1.95
CA ARG A 165 -12.25 -4.24 -3.05
C ARG A 165 -11.69 -5.66 -3.11
N GLY A 166 -12.11 -6.57 -2.22
CA GLY A 166 -11.68 -7.98 -2.16
C GLY A 166 -10.15 -8.19 -2.09
N PRO A 167 -9.65 -9.40 -1.79
CA PRO A 167 -8.25 -9.70 -2.08
C PRO A 167 -8.03 -9.63 -3.61
N PRO A 168 -6.86 -9.16 -4.09
CA PRO A 168 -6.58 -9.18 -5.52
C PRO A 168 -6.71 -10.61 -6.08
N ILE A 169 -7.59 -10.77 -7.07
CA ILE A 169 -7.86 -12.07 -7.70
C ILE A 169 -6.57 -12.59 -8.34
N GLY A 170 -6.16 -13.79 -7.92
CA GLY A 170 -5.01 -14.50 -8.47
C GLY A 170 -3.63 -14.01 -8.02
N SER A 171 -3.52 -13.01 -7.13
CA SER A 171 -2.23 -12.70 -6.53
C SER A 171 -1.80 -13.89 -5.67
N PRO A 172 -0.63 -14.51 -5.89
CA PRO A 172 -0.10 -15.44 -4.91
C PRO A 172 -0.04 -14.68 -3.58
N PRO A 173 -0.36 -15.33 -2.45
CA PRO A 173 -0.44 -14.68 -1.13
C PRO A 173 0.87 -13.95 -0.73
N ARG A 174 1.95 -14.14 -1.49
CA ARG A 174 3.31 -13.71 -1.22
C ARG A 174 3.85 -12.60 -2.14
N SER A 175 3.09 -12.10 -3.13
CA SER A 175 3.58 -11.02 -4.01
C SER A 175 3.19 -9.63 -3.50
N GLY A 176 4.08 -8.97 -2.74
CA GLY A 176 4.07 -7.51 -2.54
C GLY A 176 2.87 -6.85 -1.83
N TYR A 177 1.79 -7.59 -1.58
CA TYR A 177 0.57 -7.19 -0.86
C TYR A 177 0.49 -7.84 0.52
N THR A 178 1.60 -8.40 1.02
CA THR A 178 1.71 -9.10 2.31
C THR A 178 1.24 -8.28 3.50
N GLN A 179 1.15 -6.96 3.37
CA GLN A 179 0.70 -6.09 4.45
C GLN A 179 -0.80 -5.83 4.48
N ARG A 180 -1.59 -6.33 3.52
CA ARG A 180 -3.05 -6.08 3.50
C ARG A 180 -3.69 -6.57 4.80
N ASP A 181 -3.43 -7.80 5.18
CA ASP A 181 -4.05 -8.41 6.37
C ASP A 181 -3.57 -7.76 7.67
N LEU A 182 -2.29 -7.37 7.71
CA LEU A 182 -1.71 -6.59 8.81
C LEU A 182 -2.41 -5.23 8.94
N ALA A 183 -2.50 -4.47 7.84
CA ALA A 183 -3.10 -3.15 7.82
C ALA A 183 -4.59 -3.20 8.13
N TRP A 184 -5.32 -4.10 7.47
CA TRP A 184 -6.75 -4.26 7.66
C TRP A 184 -7.08 -4.75 9.07
N GLY A 185 -6.35 -5.73 9.59
CA GLY A 185 -6.50 -6.19 10.96
C GLY A 185 -6.28 -5.08 11.98
N LEU A 186 -5.24 -4.27 11.82
CA LEU A 186 -4.98 -3.12 12.71
C LEU A 186 -6.05 -2.03 12.58
N CYS A 187 -6.57 -1.77 11.38
CA CYS A 187 -7.70 -0.85 11.20
C CYS A 187 -8.96 -1.37 11.93
N LEU A 188 -9.22 -2.68 11.89
CA LEU A 188 -10.34 -3.28 12.62
C LEU A 188 -10.15 -3.19 14.14
N ASP A 189 -8.93 -3.39 14.66
CA ASP A 189 -8.62 -3.14 16.08
C ASP A 189 -8.92 -1.67 16.45
N ALA A 190 -8.59 -0.71 15.59
CA ALA A 190 -8.91 0.71 15.80
C ALA A 190 -10.43 0.98 15.84
N LEU A 191 -11.21 0.26 15.04
CA LEU A 191 -12.68 0.35 15.07
C LEU A 191 -13.33 -0.46 16.23
N GLY A 192 -12.54 -1.17 17.04
CA GLY A 192 -13.04 -2.04 18.11
C GLY A 192 -13.59 -3.40 17.64
N ARG A 193 -13.30 -3.79 16.39
CA ARG A 193 -13.71 -5.08 15.78
C ARG A 193 -12.66 -6.17 16.04
N GLU A 194 -12.39 -6.45 17.32
CA GLU A 194 -11.25 -7.28 17.75
C GLU A 194 -11.26 -8.73 17.23
N ALA A 195 -12.43 -9.37 17.14
CA ALA A 195 -12.53 -10.76 16.67
C ALA A 195 -12.10 -10.90 15.20
N GLU A 196 -12.54 -9.95 14.36
CA GLU A 196 -12.19 -9.92 12.94
C GLU A 196 -10.73 -9.51 12.74
N ALA A 197 -10.26 -8.52 13.51
CA ALA A 197 -8.86 -8.12 13.55
C ALA A 197 -7.94 -9.31 13.86
N SER A 198 -8.27 -10.08 14.91
CA SER A 198 -7.48 -11.24 15.35
C SER A 198 -7.39 -12.31 14.26
N THR A 199 -8.49 -12.53 13.51
CA THR A 199 -8.52 -13.48 12.40
C THR A 199 -7.56 -13.07 11.27
N LEU A 200 -7.58 -11.79 10.87
CA LEU A 200 -6.68 -11.29 9.82
C LEU A 200 -5.22 -11.29 10.26
N LEU A 201 -4.94 -10.88 11.49
CA LEU A 201 -3.58 -10.83 12.03
C LEU A 201 -2.97 -12.23 12.20
N ALA A 202 -3.76 -13.22 12.62
CA ALA A 202 -3.33 -14.60 12.69
C ALA A 202 -2.96 -15.14 11.30
N ARG A 203 -3.78 -14.85 10.27
CA ARG A 203 -3.49 -15.22 8.89
C ARG A 203 -2.21 -14.57 8.37
N PHE A 204 -2.01 -13.28 8.67
CA PHE A 204 -0.77 -12.57 8.36
C PHE A 204 0.44 -13.26 9.00
N CYS A 205 0.40 -13.52 10.30
CA CYS A 205 1.50 -14.14 11.05
C CYS A 205 1.85 -15.53 10.48
N GLN A 206 0.84 -16.36 10.20
CA GLN A 206 1.05 -17.67 9.59
C GLN A 206 1.70 -17.56 8.20
N LEU A 207 1.26 -16.62 7.37
CA LEU A 207 1.75 -16.45 6.01
C LEU A 207 3.22 -16.03 5.95
N VAL A 208 3.64 -15.17 6.87
CA VAL A 208 5.00 -14.61 6.91
C VAL A 208 5.91 -15.23 7.96
N GLU A 209 5.44 -16.29 8.63
CA GLU A 209 6.14 -17.01 9.70
C GLU A 209 6.59 -16.07 10.84
N LEU A 210 5.74 -15.10 11.18
CA LEU A 210 5.95 -14.18 12.29
C LEU A 210 5.32 -14.75 13.56
N ASP A 211 6.00 -14.58 14.70
CA ASP A 211 5.43 -14.89 16.02
C ASP A 211 4.22 -13.97 16.30
N PRO A 212 3.02 -14.52 16.59
CA PRO A 212 1.86 -13.71 17.01
C PRO A 212 2.14 -12.86 18.27
N GLY A 213 3.11 -13.27 19.11
CA GLY A 213 3.60 -12.53 20.27
C GLY A 213 4.67 -11.48 19.97
N ASP A 214 4.96 -11.20 18.69
CA ASP A 214 5.96 -10.20 18.30
C ASP A 214 5.67 -8.84 18.96
N ARG A 215 6.70 -8.26 19.58
CA ARG A 215 6.57 -7.02 20.37
C ARG A 215 6.12 -5.83 19.54
N VAL A 216 6.52 -5.76 18.26
CA VAL A 216 6.13 -4.67 17.36
C VAL A 216 4.66 -4.83 16.97
N LEU A 217 4.22 -6.06 16.70
CA LEU A 217 2.81 -6.35 16.43
C LEU A 217 1.92 -6.01 17.64
N ALA A 218 2.30 -6.47 18.84
CA ALA A 218 1.56 -6.16 20.06
C ALA A 218 1.42 -4.64 20.28
N LYS A 219 2.51 -3.89 20.11
CA LYS A 219 2.47 -2.43 20.23
C LYS A 219 1.65 -1.76 19.12
N ALA A 220 1.63 -2.32 17.90
CA ALA A 220 0.79 -1.81 16.82
C ALA A 220 -0.71 -1.95 17.14
N ARG A 221 -1.12 -3.06 17.76
CA ARG A 221 -2.51 -3.25 18.21
C ARG A 221 -2.89 -2.23 19.29
N GLU A 222 -2.01 -1.99 20.26
CA GLU A 222 -2.22 -0.97 21.29
C GLU A 222 -2.41 0.42 20.67
N LEU A 223 -1.52 0.81 19.76
CA LEU A 223 -1.60 2.11 19.07
C LEU A 223 -2.85 2.25 18.21
N ALA A 224 -3.26 1.19 17.52
CA ALA A 224 -4.50 1.18 16.74
C ALA A 224 -5.73 1.43 17.63
N ARG A 225 -5.81 0.76 18.78
CA ARG A 225 -6.90 0.97 19.76
C ARG A 225 -6.90 2.36 20.36
N ALA A 226 -5.72 2.87 20.71
CA ALA A 226 -5.55 4.23 21.22
C ALA A 226 -5.99 5.28 20.18
N TYR A 227 -5.66 5.07 18.91
CA TYR A 227 -6.14 5.90 17.80
C TYR A 227 -7.66 5.93 17.75
N GLY A 228 -8.32 4.77 17.75
CA GLY A 228 -9.77 4.67 17.70
C GLY A 228 -10.48 5.28 18.92
N ALA A 229 -9.86 5.23 20.10
CA ALA A 229 -10.37 5.90 21.29
C ALA A 229 -10.30 7.43 21.16
N ALA A 230 -9.17 7.96 20.68
CA ALA A 230 -8.98 9.40 20.49
C ALA A 230 -9.93 9.98 19.43
N GLU A 231 -10.16 9.28 18.32
CA GLU A 231 -11.12 9.71 17.28
C GLU A 231 -12.54 9.85 17.84
N LYS A 232 -12.98 8.90 18.67
CA LYS A 232 -14.30 8.94 19.31
C LYS A 232 -14.46 10.11 20.28
N GLU A 233 -13.39 10.50 20.98
CA GLU A 233 -13.38 11.65 21.89
C GLU A 233 -13.39 12.98 21.13
N SER A 234 -12.79 13.02 19.94
CA SER A 234 -12.76 14.22 19.09
C SER A 234 -14.02 14.43 18.23
N ALA A 235 -14.92 13.43 18.19
CA ALA A 235 -16.16 13.54 17.44
C ALA A 235 -17.11 14.55 18.12
N PRO A 236 -17.59 15.58 17.41
CA PRO A 236 -18.49 16.57 18.00
C PRO A 236 -19.76 15.88 18.52
N GLU A 237 -20.14 16.22 19.75
CA GLU A 237 -21.36 15.72 20.38
C GLU A 237 -22.56 16.06 19.48
N PRO A 238 -23.42 15.09 19.12
CA PRO A 238 -24.53 15.36 18.21
C PRO A 238 -25.42 16.43 18.85
N GLU A 239 -25.59 17.57 18.17
CA GLU A 239 -26.48 18.63 18.65
C GLU A 239 -27.84 18.02 19.02
N PRO A 240 -28.37 18.31 20.21
CA PRO A 240 -29.64 17.77 20.64
C PRO A 240 -30.69 18.19 19.61
N ARG A 241 -31.26 17.22 18.89
CA ARG A 241 -32.39 17.47 18.01
C ARG A 241 -33.50 18.03 18.89
N GLY A 242 -33.76 19.34 18.75
CA GLY A 242 -34.83 20.02 19.47
C GLY A 242 -36.12 19.23 19.31
N ALA A 243 -36.69 18.85 20.45
CA ALA A 243 -37.99 18.22 20.57
C ALA A 243 -39.13 19.20 20.28
#